data_AF-A0A7G5DM05-F1
#
_entry.id   AF-A0A7G5DM05-F1
#
_cell.length_a   1.000
_cell.length_b   1.000
_cell.length_c   1.000
_cell.angle_alpha   90.00
_cell.angle_beta   90.00
_cell.angle_gamma   90.00
#
_symmetry.space_group_name_H-M   'P 1'
#
loop_
_entity.id
_entity.type
_entity.pdbx_description
1 polymer ?
#
loop_
_entity_poly.entity_id
_entity_poly.type
_entity_poly.pdbx_seq_one_letter_code
_entity_poly.pdbx_strand_id
1 'polypeptide(L)'
;MKTVQSERAVSDLKRLVNPASGRGKALSPVEPKGAVAAKKGRGNWDDHANELPPSGGVASPLIEQDYNSRERWGARTLSSVDGLLSFRYRPIKQTHQVDANGAEVVNQWAEPPL
;
A
#
# COMPACT_ATOMS: atom_id res chain seq x y z
N MET A 1 58.43 -10.58 -13.11
CA MET A 1 57.28 -10.61 -12.18
C MET A 1 57.37 -11.87 -11.30
N LYS A 2 58.21 -11.86 -10.25
CA LYS A 2 58.42 -13.00 -9.30
C LYS A 2 58.63 -12.54 -7.85
N THR A 3 58.20 -11.33 -7.48
CA THR A 3 58.54 -10.72 -6.16
C THR A 3 57.42 -10.81 -5.12
N VAL A 4 56.18 -11.10 -5.53
CA VAL A 4 55.00 -11.06 -4.63
C VAL A 4 54.93 -12.30 -3.70
N GLN A 5 55.51 -13.43 -4.10
CA GLN A 5 55.46 -14.67 -3.31
C GLN A 5 56.40 -14.65 -2.09
N SER A 6 57.52 -13.94 -2.16
CA SER A 6 58.50 -13.89 -1.07
C SER A 6 58.01 -13.08 0.14
N GLU A 7 57.25 -12.00 -0.09
CA GLU A 7 56.77 -11.15 1.02
C GLU A 7 55.72 -11.86 1.88
N ARG A 8 54.83 -12.65 1.26
CA ARG A 8 53.85 -13.48 1.98
C ARG A 8 54.52 -14.58 2.79
N ALA A 9 55.54 -15.23 2.23
CA ALA A 9 56.31 -16.24 2.96
C ALA A 9 57.00 -15.66 4.20
N VAL A 10 57.53 -14.44 4.09
CA VAL A 10 58.16 -13.73 5.22
C VAL A 10 57.13 -13.32 6.28
N SER A 11 55.93 -12.87 5.90
CA SER A 11 54.89 -12.53 6.87
C SER A 11 54.40 -13.76 7.64
N ASP A 12 54.27 -14.90 6.97
CA ASP A 12 53.82 -16.14 7.60
C ASP A 12 54.88 -16.72 8.54
N LEU A 13 56.16 -16.67 8.17
CA LEU A 13 57.26 -17.05 9.07
C LEU A 13 57.30 -16.19 10.33
N LYS A 14 57.12 -14.86 10.20
CA LYS A 14 57.05 -13.96 11.35
C LYS A 14 55.90 -14.29 12.29
N ARG A 15 54.76 -14.75 11.75
CA ARG A 15 53.58 -15.16 12.53
C ARG A 15 53.81 -16.48 13.29
N LEU A 16 54.61 -17.39 12.73
CA LEU A 16 54.95 -18.66 13.38
C LEU A 16 55.96 -18.47 14.51
N VAL A 17 56.98 -17.62 14.30
CA VAL A 17 58.06 -17.37 15.26
C VAL A 17 57.58 -16.55 16.45
N ASN A 18 56.57 -15.68 16.27
CA ASN A 18 56.09 -14.81 17.33
C ASN A 18 54.55 -14.85 17.48
N PRO A 19 53.98 -15.95 18.01
CA PRO A 19 52.53 -16.16 18.07
C PRO A 19 51.81 -15.20 19.04
N ALA A 20 52.55 -14.48 19.89
CA ALA A 20 52.01 -13.54 20.87
C ALA A 20 51.41 -12.26 20.25
N SER A 21 51.72 -11.94 18.99
CA SER A 21 51.22 -10.72 18.33
C SER A 21 49.72 -10.76 17.96
N GLY A 22 49.05 -11.90 18.13
CA GLY A 22 47.63 -12.09 17.81
C GLY A 22 46.68 -12.24 19.00
N ARG A 23 47.18 -12.21 20.25
CA ARG A 23 46.33 -12.31 21.45
C ARG A 23 46.30 -10.98 22.18
N GLY A 24 45.30 -10.15 21.88
CA GLY A 24 45.15 -8.90 22.61
C GLY A 24 44.16 -7.92 22.03
N LYS A 25 42.90 -8.32 21.86
CA LYS A 25 41.83 -7.33 21.94
C LYS A 25 40.79 -7.83 22.93
N ALA A 26 40.92 -7.37 24.18
CA ALA A 26 39.85 -7.53 25.15
C ALA A 26 38.60 -6.85 24.59
N LEU A 27 37.47 -7.54 24.67
CA LEU A 27 36.19 -6.98 24.24
C LEU A 27 35.84 -5.78 25.12
N SER A 28 35.34 -4.71 24.52
CA SER A 28 34.86 -3.54 25.24
C SER A 28 33.67 -3.93 26.13
N PRO A 29 33.62 -3.50 27.40
CA PRO A 29 32.46 -3.73 28.25
C PRO A 29 31.19 -3.14 27.61
N VAL A 30 30.11 -3.89 27.62
CA VAL A 30 28.79 -3.41 27.20
C VAL A 30 28.13 -2.74 28.41
N GLU A 31 27.69 -1.49 28.25
CA GLU A 31 26.93 -0.77 29.26
C GLU A 31 25.67 -1.58 29.68
N PRO A 32 25.40 -1.74 31.00
CA PRO A 32 24.24 -2.48 31.48
C PRO A 32 22.94 -1.79 31.04
N LYS A 33 22.14 -2.49 30.23
CA LYS A 33 20.80 -2.04 29.84
C LYS A 33 19.87 -2.09 31.06
N GLY A 34 19.33 -0.94 31.48
CA GLY A 34 18.28 -0.88 32.50
C GLY A 34 18.44 0.21 33.56
N ALA A 35 19.57 0.93 33.61
CA ALA A 35 19.80 1.96 34.63
C ALA A 35 19.16 3.33 34.30
N VAL A 36 18.09 3.37 33.51
CA VAL A 36 17.36 4.63 33.29
C VAL A 36 16.26 4.70 34.33
N ALA A 37 16.36 5.68 35.23
CA ALA A 37 15.32 5.94 36.23
C ALA A 37 13.94 6.09 35.55
N ALA A 38 12.90 5.52 36.16
CA ALA A 38 11.54 5.60 35.63
C ALA A 38 11.14 7.07 35.40
N LYS A 39 10.92 7.44 34.14
CA LYS A 39 10.41 8.77 33.77
C LYS A 39 8.90 8.65 33.58
N LYS A 40 8.13 9.56 34.19
CA LYS A 40 6.73 9.74 33.80
C LYS A 40 6.70 10.35 32.40
N GLY A 41 6.21 9.58 31.43
CA GLY A 41 5.86 10.13 30.13
C GLY A 41 4.71 11.11 30.31
N ARG A 42 4.86 12.32 29.77
CA ARG A 42 3.76 13.27 29.64
C ARG A 42 3.44 13.34 28.15
N GLY A 43 2.30 12.78 27.75
CA GLY A 43 1.77 13.02 26.42
C GLY A 43 1.23 14.46 26.38
N ASN A 44 1.61 15.23 25.37
CA ASN A 44 0.85 16.42 25.05
C ASN A 44 -0.48 15.96 24.46
N TRP A 45 -1.57 16.44 25.04
CA TRP A 45 -2.89 16.27 24.44
C TRP A 45 -2.92 17.10 23.15
N ASP A 46 -3.26 16.43 22.06
CA ASP A 46 -3.48 17.06 20.76
C ASP A 46 -4.97 16.96 20.46
N ASP A 47 -5.64 18.11 20.41
CA ASP A 47 -7.07 18.19 20.10
C ASP A 47 -7.38 17.64 18.69
N HIS A 48 -6.40 17.63 17.79
CA HIS A 48 -6.52 17.07 16.44
C HIS A 48 -6.33 15.55 16.39
N ALA A 49 -5.86 14.90 17.46
CA ALA A 49 -5.66 13.44 17.47
C ALA A 49 -6.99 12.65 17.38
N ASN A 50 -8.12 13.31 17.63
CA ASN A 50 -9.47 12.74 17.49
C ASN A 50 -10.17 13.14 16.17
N GLU A 51 -9.50 13.89 15.30
CA GLU A 51 -9.98 14.07 13.93
C GLU A 51 -9.77 12.75 13.18
N LEU A 52 -10.73 11.84 13.34
CA LEU A 52 -10.86 10.69 12.46
C LEU A 52 -10.80 11.24 11.03
N PRO A 53 -9.91 10.71 10.15
CA PRO A 53 -9.94 11.09 8.75
C PRO A 53 -11.39 10.90 8.26
N PRO A 54 -11.95 11.84 7.49
CA PRO A 54 -13.34 11.78 7.07
C PRO A 54 -13.60 10.38 6.53
N SER A 55 -14.40 9.61 7.25
CA SER A 55 -14.69 8.23 6.89
C SER A 55 -15.36 8.30 5.51
N GLY A 56 -14.65 7.88 4.47
CA GLY A 56 -15.06 8.02 3.06
C GLY A 56 -16.20 7.08 2.66
N GLY A 57 -17.25 7.02 3.48
CA GLY A 57 -18.44 6.22 3.25
C GLY A 57 -19.54 7.02 2.57
N VAL A 58 -20.29 6.34 1.71
CA VAL A 58 -21.54 6.85 1.15
C VAL A 58 -22.68 6.53 2.12
N ALA A 59 -23.47 7.53 2.50
CA ALA A 59 -24.55 7.33 3.46
C ALA A 59 -25.77 6.68 2.80
N SER A 60 -26.18 5.50 3.28
CA SER A 60 -27.39 4.83 2.80
C SER A 60 -28.66 5.47 3.42
N PRO A 61 -29.79 5.55 2.68
CA PRO A 61 -30.03 5.01 1.34
C PRO A 61 -29.51 5.91 0.21
N LEU A 62 -29.23 5.29 -0.94
CA LEU A 62 -28.99 5.99 -2.21
C LEU A 62 -30.30 6.11 -3.00
N ILE A 63 -30.67 7.34 -3.34
CA ILE A 63 -31.92 7.64 -4.05
C ILE A 63 -31.58 8.25 -5.41
N GLU A 64 -32.10 7.65 -6.47
CA GLU A 64 -32.05 8.25 -7.79
C GLU A 64 -33.16 9.30 -7.94
N GLN A 65 -32.79 10.55 -8.23
CA GLN A 65 -33.74 11.66 -8.31
C GLN A 65 -34.46 11.75 -9.66
N ASP A 66 -33.77 11.42 -10.76
CA ASP A 66 -34.34 11.44 -12.11
C ASP A 66 -33.80 10.29 -12.96
N TYR A 67 -34.71 9.41 -13.39
CA TYR A 67 -34.42 8.29 -14.30
C TYR A 67 -33.89 8.75 -15.67
N ASN A 68 -34.29 9.93 -16.15
CA ASN A 68 -33.88 10.42 -17.47
C ASN A 68 -32.43 10.91 -17.49
N SER A 69 -31.86 11.21 -16.32
CA SER A 69 -30.45 11.61 -16.16
C SER A 69 -29.44 10.52 -16.52
N ARG A 70 -29.89 9.26 -16.71
CA ARG A 70 -29.00 8.12 -16.99
C ARG A 70 -28.29 8.24 -18.34
N GLU A 71 -26.97 8.22 -18.30
CA GLU A 71 -26.18 8.01 -19.51
C GLU A 71 -26.29 6.54 -19.95
N ARG A 72 -26.34 6.33 -21.27
CA ARG A 72 -26.42 4.99 -21.86
C ARG A 72 -25.37 4.83 -22.94
N TRP A 73 -24.79 3.63 -23.01
CA TRP A 73 -23.94 3.22 -24.11
C TRP A 73 -24.70 3.21 -25.45
N GLY A 74 -23.98 2.93 -26.53
CA GLY A 74 -24.55 2.76 -27.87
C GLY A 74 -25.66 1.71 -27.89
N ALA A 75 -26.61 1.86 -28.83
CA ALA A 75 -27.66 0.86 -29.01
C ALA A 75 -27.07 -0.46 -29.49
N ARG A 76 -27.60 -1.55 -28.97
CA ARG A 76 -27.21 -2.92 -29.32
C ARG A 76 -28.44 -3.74 -29.68
N THR A 77 -28.23 -4.74 -30.51
CA THR A 77 -29.28 -5.67 -30.94
C THR A 77 -28.89 -7.07 -30.51
N LEU A 78 -29.72 -7.69 -29.67
CA LEU A 78 -29.64 -9.11 -29.36
C LEU A 78 -30.62 -9.85 -30.26
N SER A 79 -30.14 -10.83 -31.01
CA SER A 79 -30.99 -11.69 -31.84
C SER A 79 -31.07 -13.07 -31.22
N SER A 80 -32.24 -13.70 -31.33
CA SER A 80 -32.40 -15.11 -31.01
C SER A 80 -31.55 -15.96 -31.96
N VAL A 81 -31.20 -17.17 -31.51
CA VAL A 81 -30.34 -18.09 -32.27
C VAL A 81 -31.00 -18.52 -33.58
N ASP A 82 -32.32 -18.63 -33.59
CA ASP A 82 -33.13 -18.93 -34.77
C ASP A 82 -33.43 -17.70 -35.65
N GLY A 83 -33.01 -16.50 -35.24
CA GLY A 83 -33.21 -15.23 -35.95
C GLY A 83 -34.64 -14.71 -35.95
N LEU A 84 -35.57 -15.34 -35.24
CA LEU A 84 -36.99 -14.98 -35.27
C LEU A 84 -37.30 -13.72 -34.44
N LEU A 85 -36.52 -13.45 -33.39
CA LEU A 85 -36.70 -12.32 -32.50
C LEU A 85 -35.42 -11.51 -32.36
N SER A 86 -35.56 -10.19 -32.37
CA SER A 86 -34.46 -9.27 -32.06
C SER A 86 -34.91 -8.18 -31.09
N PHE A 87 -34.08 -7.93 -30.08
CA PHE A 87 -34.28 -6.90 -29.08
C PHE A 87 -33.23 -5.81 -29.24
N ARG A 88 -33.68 -4.58 -29.52
CA ARG A 88 -32.81 -3.40 -29.50
C ARG A 88 -32.88 -2.74 -28.14
N TYR A 89 -31.73 -2.61 -27.48
CA TYR A 89 -31.63 -2.00 -26.15
C TYR A 89 -30.39 -1.12 -26.04
N ARG A 90 -30.38 -0.25 -25.02
CA ARG A 90 -29.26 0.64 -24.72
C ARG A 90 -28.79 0.37 -23.29
N PRO A 91 -27.61 -0.24 -23.09
CA PRO A 91 -27.09 -0.50 -21.76
C PRO A 91 -26.85 0.79 -20.98
N ILE A 92 -27.04 0.75 -19.65
CA ILE A 92 -26.79 1.90 -18.79
C ILE A 92 -25.27 2.06 -18.62
N LYS A 93 -24.78 3.29 -18.75
CA LYS A 93 -23.39 3.69 -18.54
C LYS A 93 -23.20 4.37 -17.18
N GLN A 94 -24.12 5.24 -16.80
CA GLN A 94 -24.00 6.03 -15.58
C GLN A 94 -25.38 6.34 -14.97
N THR A 95 -25.46 6.32 -13.64
CA THR A 95 -26.60 6.85 -12.87
C THR A 95 -26.11 7.87 -11.85
N HIS A 96 -26.93 8.89 -11.63
CA HIS A 96 -26.73 9.89 -10.60
C HIS A 96 -27.70 9.63 -9.44
N GLN A 97 -27.16 9.58 -8.22
CA GLN A 97 -27.92 9.33 -7.01
C GLN A 97 -27.54 10.36 -5.95
N VAL A 98 -28.41 10.50 -4.96
CA VAL A 98 -28.17 11.32 -3.78
C VAL A 98 -28.19 10.41 -2.56
N ASP A 99 -27.21 10.57 -1.69
CA ASP A 99 -27.07 9.82 -0.45
C ASP A 99 -27.96 10.42 0.67
N ALA A 100 -28.00 9.78 1.84
CA ALA A 100 -28.84 10.25 2.95
C ALA A 100 -28.42 11.64 3.49
N ASN A 101 -27.19 12.08 3.22
CA ASN A 101 -26.64 13.37 3.64
C ASN A 101 -26.77 14.44 2.53
N GLY A 102 -27.38 14.12 1.39
CA GLY A 102 -27.52 15.04 0.27
C GLY A 102 -26.30 15.11 -0.66
N ALA A 103 -25.31 14.24 -0.48
CA ALA A 103 -24.13 14.18 -1.35
C ALA A 103 -24.46 13.47 -2.67
N GLU A 104 -23.90 13.97 -3.77
CA GLU A 104 -24.01 13.31 -5.07
C GLU A 104 -23.13 12.06 -5.11
N VAL A 105 -23.70 10.97 -5.62
CA VAL A 105 -23.03 9.71 -5.85
C VAL A 105 -23.27 9.27 -7.28
N VAL A 106 -22.18 8.99 -8.00
CA VAL A 106 -22.21 8.58 -9.39
C VAL A 106 -21.76 7.13 -9.49
N ASN A 107 -22.63 6.26 -9.99
CA ASN A 107 -22.27 4.88 -10.33
C ASN A 107 -21.98 4.79 -11.82
N GLN A 108 -20.79 4.31 -12.16
CA GLN A 108 -20.36 4.07 -13.54
C GLN A 108 -20.22 2.57 -13.81
N TRP A 109 -20.81 2.11 -14.91
CA TRP A 109 -20.71 0.72 -15.34
C TRP A 109 -19.78 0.60 -16.54
N ALA A 110 -18.97 -0.46 -16.50
CA ALA A 110 -18.20 -0.89 -17.66
C ALA A 110 -19.12 -1.17 -18.85
N GLU A 111 -18.60 -0.94 -20.05
CA GLU A 111 -19.31 -1.32 -21.26
C GLU A 111 -19.45 -2.85 -21.31
N PRO A 112 -20.67 -3.40 -21.48
CA PRO A 112 -20.85 -4.84 -21.56
C PRO A 112 -20.11 -5.43 -22.77
N PRO A 113 -19.66 -6.69 -22.72
CA PRO A 113 -19.14 -7.37 -23.91
C PRO A 113 -20.24 -7.55 -24.96
N LEU A 114 -19.83 -7.76 -26.22
CA LEU A 114 -20.72 -8.08 -27.34
C LEU A 114 -21.06 -9.56 -27.37
#